data_AF-A0A2X1J202-F1
#
_entry.id   AF-A0A2X1J202-F1
#
_cell.length_a   1.000
_cell.length_b   1.000
_cell.length_c   1.000
_cell.angle_alpha   90.00
_cell.angle_beta   90.00
_cell.angle_gamma   90.00
#
_symmetry.space_group_name_H-M   'P 1'
#
loop_
_entity.id
_entity.type
_entity.pdbx_description
1 polymer ?
#
loop_
_entity_poly.entity_id
_entity_poly.type
_entity_poly.pdbx_seq_one_letter_code
_entity_poly.pdbx_strand_id
1 'polypeptide(L)'
;MKKIEGIGPKAAEALVAAGVDTFAKLAKKSVEEIKTILSETSSTLAHLDPQTWAAQAQLAADGKWDELKKWQDELNGGIVK
;
A
#
# COMPACT_ATOMS: atom_id res chain seq x y z
N MET A 1 8.34 1.94 -1.30
CA MET A 1 7.06 1.38 -0.80
C MET A 1 7.19 0.25 0.23
N LYS A 2 8.37 -0.35 0.45
CA LYS A 2 8.58 -1.49 1.38
C LYS A 2 8.26 -1.23 2.88
N LYS A 3 7.78 -0.04 3.24
CA LYS A 3 7.39 0.32 4.62
C LYS A 3 5.90 0.07 4.89
N ILE A 4 5.12 -0.17 3.85
CA ILE A 4 3.69 -0.46 3.94
C ILE A 4 3.53 -1.96 4.07
N GLU A 5 2.76 -2.39 5.05
CA GLU A 5 2.54 -3.82 5.28
C GLU A 5 1.60 -4.37 4.19
N GLY A 6 1.83 -5.60 3.73
CA GLY A 6 1.11 -6.18 2.59
C GLY A 6 1.65 -5.77 1.21
N ILE A 7 2.43 -4.68 1.08
CA ILE A 7 3.10 -4.34 -0.19
C ILE A 7 4.38 -5.16 -0.36
N GLY A 8 4.26 -6.28 -1.09
CA GLY A 8 5.40 -7.06 -1.56
C GLY A 8 6.21 -6.37 -2.67
N PRO A 9 7.40 -6.89 -3.03
CA PRO A 9 8.27 -6.31 -4.06
C PRO A 9 7.56 -6.12 -5.40
N LYS A 10 6.79 -7.12 -5.86
CA LYS A 10 6.03 -7.03 -7.12
C LYS A 10 4.93 -5.97 -7.09
N ALA A 11 4.22 -5.83 -5.98
CA ALA A 11 3.19 -4.80 -5.82
C ALA A 11 3.80 -3.40 -5.82
N ALA A 12 4.96 -3.23 -5.15
CA ALA A 12 5.71 -1.98 -5.19
C ALA A 12 6.18 -1.64 -6.61
N GLU A 13 6.69 -2.61 -7.38
CA GLU A 13 7.06 -2.42 -8.77
C GLU A 13 5.86 -2.03 -9.64
N ALA A 14 4.70 -2.67 -9.45
CA ALA A 14 3.48 -2.33 -10.18
C ALA A 14 2.99 -0.91 -9.90
N LEU A 15 3.00 -0.50 -8.63
CA LEU A 15 2.64 0.85 -8.23
C LEU A 15 3.60 1.90 -8.81
N VAL A 16 4.92 1.64 -8.77
CA VAL A 16 5.93 2.52 -9.37
C VAL A 16 5.75 2.60 -10.89
N ALA A 17 5.46 1.47 -11.56
CA ALA A 17 5.20 1.42 -13.00
C ALA A 17 3.95 2.24 -13.39
N ALA A 18 2.94 2.30 -12.52
CA ALA A 18 1.77 3.16 -12.68
C ALA A 18 2.01 4.63 -12.27
N GLY A 19 3.25 5.02 -11.98
CA GLY A 19 3.61 6.38 -11.59
C GLY A 19 3.36 6.72 -10.12
N VAL A 20 3.04 5.72 -9.30
CA VAL A 20 2.89 5.81 -7.84
C VAL A 20 4.21 5.42 -7.17
N ASP A 21 5.22 6.29 -7.27
CA ASP A 21 6.57 6.04 -6.74
C ASP A 21 6.81 6.57 -5.31
N THR A 22 5.86 7.34 -4.75
CA THR A 22 5.96 7.92 -3.39
C THR A 22 4.80 7.54 -2.49
N PHE A 23 5.02 7.59 -1.17
CA PHE A 23 3.97 7.38 -0.18
C PHE A 23 2.84 8.41 -0.31
N ALA A 24 3.16 9.68 -0.56
CA ALA A 24 2.16 10.72 -0.77
C ALA A 24 1.29 10.47 -2.02
N LYS A 25 1.85 9.91 -3.10
CA LYS A 25 1.06 9.51 -4.27
C LYS A 25 0.16 8.33 -3.95
N LEU A 26 0.67 7.32 -3.24
CA LEU A 26 -0.11 6.14 -2.84
C LEU A 26 -1.25 6.50 -1.88
N ALA A 27 -1.00 7.41 -0.94
CA ALA A 27 -1.99 7.89 0.02
C ALA A 27 -3.17 8.63 -0.64
N LYS A 28 -2.92 9.24 -1.80
CA LYS A 28 -3.96 9.91 -2.61
C LYS A 28 -4.76 8.93 -3.47
N LYS A 29 -4.34 7.67 -3.58
CA LYS A 29 -5.04 6.65 -4.36
C LYS A 29 -6.08 5.96 -3.50
N SER A 30 -7.24 5.73 -4.10
CA SER A 30 -8.28 4.90 -3.49
C SER A 30 -7.91 3.41 -3.57
N VAL A 31 -8.47 2.61 -2.66
CA VAL A 31 -8.31 1.14 -2.66
C VAL A 31 -8.65 0.55 -4.03
N GLU A 32 -9.72 1.05 -4.66
CA GLU A 32 -10.15 0.63 -6.00
C GLU A 32 -9.11 0.96 -7.08
N GLU A 33 -8.54 2.17 -7.07
CA GLU A 33 -7.48 2.53 -8.02
C GLU A 33 -6.25 1.65 -7.84
N ILE A 34 -5.85 1.36 -6.60
CA ILE A 34 -4.72 0.48 -6.32
C ILE A 34 -5.02 -0.93 -6.83
N LYS A 35 -6.21 -1.48 -6.56
CA LYS A 35 -6.61 -2.80 -7.09
C LYS A 35 -6.57 -2.83 -8.62
N THR A 36 -7.06 -1.79 -9.28
CA THR A 36 -7.02 -1.67 -10.74
C THR A 36 -5.59 -1.68 -11.24
N ILE A 37 -4.71 -0.83 -10.68
CA ILE A 37 -3.27 -0.79 -11.05
C ILE A 37 -2.61 -2.16 -10.90
N LEU A 38 -2.84 -2.83 -9.77
CA LEU A 38 -2.27 -4.15 -9.50
C LEU A 38 -2.77 -5.19 -10.50
N SER A 39 -4.07 -5.21 -10.77
CA SER A 39 -4.72 -6.13 -11.70
C SER A 39 -4.27 -5.90 -13.15
N GLU A 40 -4.14 -4.64 -13.58
CA GLU A 40 -3.64 -4.27 -14.91
C GLU A 40 -2.17 -4.60 -15.09
N THR A 41 -1.36 -4.44 -14.03
CA THR A 41 0.07 -4.79 -14.10
C THR A 41 0.29 -6.29 -14.09
N SER A 42 -0.43 -7.02 -13.23
CA SER A 42 -0.31 -8.46 -13.14
C SER A 42 -1.55 -9.09 -12.53
N SER A 43 -2.12 -10.06 -13.23
CA SER A 43 -3.22 -10.89 -12.70
C SER A 43 -2.83 -11.61 -11.41
N THR A 44 -1.54 -11.82 -11.16
CA THR A 44 -1.05 -12.41 -9.89
C THR A 44 -1.14 -11.46 -8.71
N LEU A 45 -1.30 -10.15 -8.91
CA LEU A 45 -1.43 -9.17 -7.83
C LEU A 45 -2.90 -8.80 -7.56
N ALA A 46 -3.84 -9.21 -8.41
CA ALA A 46 -5.26 -8.89 -8.29
C ALA A 46 -5.91 -9.44 -7.00
N HIS A 47 -5.31 -10.47 -6.38
CA HIS A 47 -5.79 -11.06 -5.12
C HIS A 47 -5.30 -10.32 -3.86
N LEU A 48 -4.40 -9.35 -4.01
CA LEU A 48 -3.90 -8.59 -2.87
C LEU A 48 -4.98 -7.66 -2.33
N ASP A 49 -4.93 -7.41 -1.03
CA ASP A 49 -5.83 -6.47 -0.37
C ASP A 49 -5.11 -5.16 -0.02
N PRO A 50 -5.33 -4.08 -0.80
CA PRO A 50 -4.73 -2.78 -0.53
C PRO A 50 -5.57 -1.90 0.42
N GLN A 51 -6.55 -2.45 1.14
CA GLN A 51 -7.45 -1.65 1.99
C GLN A 51 -6.73 -0.71 2.96
N THR A 52 -5.62 -1.15 3.56
CA THR A 52 -4.85 -0.34 4.51
C THR A 52 -3.69 0.41 3.85
N TRP A 53 -3.35 0.11 2.60
CA TRP A 53 -2.12 0.61 1.97
C TRP A 53 -2.12 2.13 1.83
N ALA A 54 -3.24 2.71 1.40
CA ALA A 54 -3.37 4.16 1.25
C ALA A 54 -3.24 4.87 2.61
N ALA A 55 -3.89 4.36 3.65
CA ALA A 55 -3.82 4.91 5.00
C ALA A 55 -2.43 4.74 5.62
N GLN A 56 -1.77 3.59 5.44
CA GLN A 56 -0.40 3.38 5.89
C GLN A 56 0.56 4.31 5.15
N ALA A 57 0.32 4.53 3.85
CA ALA A 57 1.09 5.46 3.05
C ALA A 57 0.89 6.91 3.47
N GLN A 58 -0.31 7.28 3.92
CA GLN A 58 -0.58 8.60 4.49
C GLN A 58 0.28 8.81 5.75
N LEU A 59 0.25 7.87 6.70
CA LEU A 59 1.07 7.95 7.91
C LEU A 59 2.58 8.01 7.59
N ALA A 60 3.03 7.21 6.63
CA ALA A 60 4.41 7.25 6.14
C ALA A 60 4.77 8.60 5.48
N ALA A 61 3.83 9.20 4.73
CA ALA A 61 4.00 10.51 4.09
C ALA A 61 4.03 11.65 5.11
N ASP A 62 3.23 11.57 6.17
CA ASP A 62 3.23 12.49 7.31
C ASP A 62 4.44 12.30 8.26
N GLY A 63 5.27 11.29 8.03
CA GLY A 63 6.41 10.97 8.90
C GLY A 63 5.99 10.39 10.26
N LYS A 64 4.73 9.97 10.40
CA LYS A 64 4.14 9.36 11.60
C LYS A 64 4.54 7.88 11.71
N TRP A 65 5.84 7.61 11.73
CA TRP A 65 6.39 6.26 11.70
C TRP A 65 6.06 5.46 12.98
N ASP A 66 6.01 6.12 14.14
CA ASP A 66 5.60 5.49 15.40
C ASP A 66 4.13 5.05 15.38
N GLU A 67 3.23 5.92 14.90
CA GLU A 67 1.81 5.60 14.74
C GLU A 67 1.62 4.48 13.71
N LEU A 68 2.34 4.55 12.58
CA LEU A 68 2.31 3.50 11.56
C LEU A 68 2.75 2.16 12.12
N LYS A 69 3.84 2.14 12.90
CA LYS A 69 4.37 0.91 13.49
C LYS A 69 3.41 0.33 14.53
N LYS A 70 2.84 1.17 15.39
CA LYS A 70 1.83 0.75 16.37
C LYS A 70 0.61 0.16 15.67
N TRP A 71 0.12 0.83 14.63
CA TRP A 71 -1.00 0.33 13.86
C TRP A 71 -0.66 -0.98 13.14
N GLN A 72 0.53 -1.10 12.55
CA GLN A 72 1.03 -2.35 11.94
C GLN A 72 1.06 -3.52 12.93
N ASP A 73 1.43 -3.27 14.20
CA ASP A 73 1.42 -4.30 15.25
C ASP A 73 0.00 -4.81 15.57
N GLU A 74 -1.01 -3.95 15.37
CA GLU A 74 -2.43 -4.29 15.50
C GLU A 74 -3.03 -4.94 14.23
N LEU A 75 -2.38 -4.77 13.08
CA LEU A 75 -2.77 -5.36 11.81
C LEU A 75 -2.28 -6.82 11.70
N ASN A 76 -2.97 -7.63 10.91
CA ASN A 76 -2.54 -8.95 10.53
C ASN A 76 -2.11 -8.95 9.05
N GLY A 77 -0.87 -8.59 8.78
CA GLY A 77 -0.31 -8.59 7.41
C GLY A 77 -0.93 -7.50 6.51
N GLY A 78 -1.27 -6.36 7.09
CA GLY A 78 -1.92 -5.24 6.38
C GLY A 78 -3.45 -5.33 6.33
N ILE A 79 -4.08 -6.23 7.10
CA ILE A 79 -5.55 -6.34 7.20
C ILE A 79 -5.95 -6.09 8.65
N VAL A 80 -7.01 -5.32 8.87
CA VAL A 80 -7.56 -5.11 10.22
C VAL A 80 -8.03 -6.46 10.76
N LYS A 81 -7.55 -6.80 11.95
CA LYS A 81 -7.79 -8.08 12.60
C LYS A 81 -9.25 -8.31 12.95
#